data_AF-A0A1G2XWH5-F1
#
_entry.id   AF-A0A1G2XWH5-F1
#
_cell.length_a   1.000
_cell.length_b   1.000
_cell.length_c   1.000
_cell.angle_alpha   90.00
_cell.angle_beta   90.00
_cell.angle_gamma   90.00
#
_symmetry.space_group_name_H-M   'P 1'
#
loop_
_entity.id
_entity.type
_entity.pdbx_description
1 polymer ?
#
loop_
_entity_poly.entity_id
_entity_poly.type
_entity_poly.pdbx_seq_one_letter_code
_entity_poly.pdbx_strand_id
1 'polypeptide(L)'
;MAYSVNFSQDGKSIDYTPAAAISGGELVVLGGMVGISKSDIAAGVLGALCIEGIFAVPKKNETFAEGLPVWFDADGNPQDGVAGSGAATQIGGDAQAVGDILLGSCVVDAAAADTCSYIKINKFDPRIPTFAGAARITKAANANAAVTESGVCYDCTVDTVVITLPATAVGLEFTVMNTAADGAALVEVDFQAVDKNLGGLGIAAGGDGKKLSNTKLTAKKGDFITFAADGTDGYRIKAIRGTWAQEA
;
A
#
# COMPACT_ATOMS: atom_id res chain seq x y z
N MET A 1 -35.15 4.72 15.20
CA MET A 1 -34.65 3.36 14.86
C MET A 1 -33.64 2.97 15.90
N ALA A 2 -33.87 1.88 16.65
CA ALA A 2 -32.85 1.32 17.53
C ALA A 2 -32.00 0.35 16.70
N TYR A 3 -30.70 0.61 16.59
CA TYR A 3 -29.76 -0.33 15.97
C TYR A 3 -29.37 -1.36 17.03
N SER A 4 -29.54 -2.65 16.72
CA SER A 4 -29.02 -3.73 17.55
C SER A 4 -27.66 -4.15 16.99
N VAL A 5 -26.61 -4.04 17.81
CA VAL A 5 -25.25 -4.49 17.49
C VAL A 5 -24.88 -5.55 18.51
N ASN A 6 -24.70 -6.79 18.03
CA ASN A 6 -24.31 -7.92 18.86
C ASN A 6 -22.82 -8.22 18.67
N PHE A 7 -22.16 -8.59 19.76
CA PHE A 7 -20.80 -9.13 19.67
C PHE A 7 -20.83 -10.50 18.97
N SER A 8 -19.93 -10.71 18.01
CA SER A 8 -19.82 -11.98 17.29
C SER A 8 -18.56 -12.76 17.68
N GLN A 9 -17.39 -12.09 17.72
CA GLN A 9 -16.08 -12.72 17.99
C GLN A 9 -15.00 -11.65 18.23
N ASP A 10 -13.87 -12.05 18.83
CA ASP A 10 -12.73 -11.16 19.14
C ASP A 10 -11.99 -10.61 17.90
N GLY A 11 -12.23 -11.16 16.71
CA GLY A 11 -11.70 -10.61 15.45
C GLY A 11 -10.25 -10.97 15.11
N LYS A 12 -9.60 -11.89 15.84
CA LYS A 12 -8.29 -12.45 15.44
C LYS A 12 -8.41 -13.50 14.34
N SER A 13 -9.57 -14.13 14.25
CA SER A 13 -9.95 -15.07 13.21
C SER A 13 -11.42 -14.87 12.89
N ILE A 14 -11.80 -15.26 11.68
CA ILE A 14 -13.18 -15.21 11.21
C ILE A 14 -13.62 -16.60 10.78
N ASP A 15 -14.89 -16.91 11.04
CA ASP A 15 -15.56 -18.05 10.44
C ASP A 15 -15.58 -17.92 8.92
N TYR A 16 -15.18 -18.99 8.23
CA TYR A 16 -15.08 -19.02 6.77
C TYR A 16 -15.44 -20.39 6.23
N THR A 17 -16.31 -20.42 5.22
CA THR A 17 -16.69 -21.64 4.50
C THR A 17 -16.22 -21.50 3.06
N PRO A 18 -15.15 -22.21 2.65
CA PRO A 18 -14.59 -22.05 1.32
C PRO A 18 -15.44 -22.80 0.28
N ALA A 19 -15.48 -22.28 -0.95
CA ALA A 19 -16.16 -22.96 -2.06
C ALA A 19 -15.35 -24.15 -2.61
N ALA A 20 -14.02 -24.10 -2.49
CA ALA A 20 -13.09 -25.18 -2.80
C ALA A 20 -12.32 -25.57 -1.54
N ALA A 21 -11.74 -26.78 -1.48
CA ALA A 21 -10.90 -27.14 -0.35
C ALA A 21 -9.64 -26.26 -0.36
N ILE A 22 -9.26 -25.73 0.80
CA ILE A 22 -8.03 -24.96 1.00
C ILE A 22 -7.13 -25.67 1.99
N SER A 23 -5.82 -25.63 1.76
CA SER A 23 -4.83 -26.25 2.65
C SER A 23 -4.47 -25.31 3.79
N GLY A 24 -3.91 -25.82 4.88
CA GLY A 24 -3.31 -25.00 5.93
C GLY A 24 -2.15 -24.15 5.38
N GLY A 25 -2.14 -22.86 5.74
CA GLY A 25 -1.17 -21.87 5.26
C GLY A 25 -1.60 -21.15 3.99
N GLU A 26 -2.73 -21.51 3.39
CA GLU A 26 -3.23 -20.88 2.18
C GLU A 26 -3.76 -19.46 2.48
N LEU A 27 -3.33 -18.50 1.66
CA LEU A 27 -3.74 -17.12 1.72
C LEU A 27 -5.03 -16.94 0.93
N VAL A 28 -6.03 -16.37 1.58
CA VAL A 28 -7.35 -16.05 1.02
C VAL A 28 -7.55 -14.54 1.00
N VAL A 29 -7.82 -13.98 -0.18
CA VAL A 29 -8.15 -12.56 -0.34
C VAL A 29 -9.62 -12.31 -0.01
N LEU A 30 -9.89 -11.41 0.94
CA LEU A 30 -11.22 -11.09 1.46
C LEU A 30 -11.56 -9.62 1.21
N GLY A 31 -11.98 -9.24 0.01
CA GLY A 31 -12.63 -7.95 -0.32
C GLY A 31 -11.91 -6.63 0.07
N GLY A 32 -10.71 -6.70 0.65
CA GLY A 32 -9.99 -5.59 1.30
C GLY A 32 -9.07 -6.01 2.46
N MET A 33 -9.11 -7.26 2.91
CA MET A 33 -8.17 -7.85 3.87
C MET A 33 -7.71 -9.23 3.40
N VAL A 34 -6.76 -9.83 4.09
CA VAL A 34 -6.29 -11.19 3.85
C VAL A 34 -6.61 -12.10 5.02
N GLY A 35 -6.95 -13.35 4.76
CA GLY A 35 -7.08 -14.39 5.76
C GLY A 35 -6.10 -15.52 5.47
N ILE A 36 -5.49 -16.11 6.49
CA ILE A 36 -4.65 -17.30 6.33
C ILE A 36 -5.29 -18.46 7.10
N SER A 37 -5.49 -19.60 6.43
CA SER A 37 -5.93 -20.83 7.08
C SER A 37 -4.82 -21.38 7.97
N LYS A 38 -5.12 -21.81 9.20
CA LYS A 38 -4.13 -22.50 10.06
C LYS A 38 -4.15 -24.02 9.92
N SER A 39 -5.17 -24.55 9.27
CA SER A 39 -5.41 -25.97 9.04
C SER A 39 -6.16 -26.13 7.73
N ASP A 40 -6.17 -27.35 7.19
CA ASP A 40 -6.96 -27.67 6.00
C ASP A 40 -8.46 -27.45 6.28
N ILE A 41 -9.17 -26.89 5.29
CA ILE A 41 -10.62 -26.67 5.34
C ILE A 41 -11.22 -27.25 4.06
N ALA A 42 -12.08 -28.26 4.20
CA ALA A 42 -12.76 -28.86 3.07
C ALA A 42 -13.81 -27.91 2.47
N ALA A 43 -14.09 -28.07 1.17
CA ALA A 43 -15.13 -27.31 0.47
C ALA A 43 -16.50 -27.45 1.17
N GLY A 44 -17.17 -26.32 1.39
CA GLY A 44 -18.49 -26.28 2.02
C GLY A 44 -18.50 -26.60 3.53
N VAL A 45 -17.34 -26.82 4.15
CA VAL A 45 -17.21 -27.06 5.58
C VAL A 45 -16.82 -25.77 6.28
N LEU A 46 -17.47 -25.47 7.41
CA LEU A 46 -17.12 -24.33 8.23
C LEU A 46 -15.71 -24.52 8.80
N GLY A 47 -14.81 -23.59 8.48
CA GLY A 47 -13.49 -23.47 9.07
C GLY A 47 -13.25 -22.04 9.56
N ALA A 48 -11.98 -21.69 9.76
CA ALA A 48 -11.60 -20.36 10.21
C ALA A 48 -10.37 -19.84 9.48
N LEU A 49 -10.38 -18.56 9.14
CA LEU A 49 -9.23 -17.82 8.64
C LEU A 49 -8.69 -16.91 9.75
N CYS A 50 -7.38 -16.95 9.98
CA CYS A 50 -6.72 -15.93 10.78
C CYS A 50 -6.60 -14.64 9.98
N ILE A 51 -7.12 -13.57 10.54
CA ILE A 51 -7.03 -12.21 9.96
C ILE A 51 -6.08 -11.32 10.77
N GLU A 52 -5.49 -11.85 11.85
CA GLU A 52 -4.43 -11.20 12.59
C GLU A 52 -3.36 -12.23 12.96
N GLY A 53 -2.08 -11.86 12.87
CA GLY A 53 -0.98 -12.72 13.26
C GLY A 53 0.31 -12.36 12.53
N ILE A 54 1.41 -12.97 12.95
CA ILE A 54 2.69 -12.88 12.23
C ILE A 54 2.89 -14.22 11.55
N PHE A 55 3.14 -14.20 10.24
CA PHE A 55 3.31 -15.39 9.42
C PHE A 55 4.66 -15.34 8.72
N ALA A 56 5.36 -16.47 8.67
CA ALA A 56 6.52 -16.64 7.83
C ALA A 56 6.02 -16.89 6.40
N VAL A 57 6.28 -15.95 5.50
CA VAL A 57 5.80 -16.01 4.11
C VAL A 57 7.00 -16.15 3.19
N PRO A 58 6.98 -17.07 2.21
CA PRO A 58 8.03 -17.18 1.20
C PRO A 58 8.28 -15.83 0.54
N LYS A 59 9.54 -15.42 0.37
CA LYS A 59 9.88 -14.09 -0.17
C LYS A 59 10.71 -14.18 -1.45
N LYS A 60 10.69 -13.13 -2.29
CA LYS A 60 11.62 -13.00 -3.42
C LYS A 60 13.08 -12.90 -2.94
N ASN A 61 14.04 -13.08 -3.86
CA ASN A 61 15.46 -12.90 -3.61
C ASN A 61 15.83 -11.41 -3.47
N GLU A 62 15.43 -10.82 -2.34
CA GLU A 62 15.63 -9.41 -2.04
C GLU A 62 15.74 -9.20 -0.53
N THR A 63 16.38 -8.10 -0.15
CA THR A 63 16.45 -7.69 1.26
C THR A 63 15.14 -7.06 1.69
N PHE A 64 14.64 -7.46 2.86
CA PHE A 64 13.49 -6.84 3.51
C PHE A 64 13.98 -6.03 4.70
N ALA A 65 13.41 -4.83 4.88
CA ALA A 65 13.59 -4.04 6.08
C ALA A 65 12.35 -4.12 6.97
N GLU A 66 12.57 -4.17 8.28
CA GLU A 66 11.54 -4.11 9.31
C GLU A 66 10.65 -2.88 9.14
N GLY A 67 9.34 -3.05 9.38
CA GLY A 67 8.35 -1.98 9.37
C GLY A 67 7.92 -1.52 7.98
N LEU A 68 8.61 -1.94 6.92
CA LEU A 68 8.19 -1.62 5.55
C LEU A 68 6.96 -2.46 5.13
N PRO A 69 6.10 -1.89 4.27
CA PRO A 69 4.98 -2.62 3.69
C PRO A 69 5.48 -3.81 2.87
N VAL A 70 4.74 -4.90 2.95
CA VAL A 70 4.98 -6.11 2.17
C VAL A 70 3.76 -6.40 1.33
N TRP A 71 3.98 -6.61 0.05
CA TRP A 71 2.98 -7.11 -0.89
C TRP A 71 3.16 -8.61 -1.06
N PHE A 72 2.05 -9.29 -1.28
CA PHE A 72 2.06 -10.63 -1.82
C PHE A 72 1.84 -10.53 -3.32
N ASP A 73 2.81 -11.04 -4.06
CA ASP A 73 2.75 -11.26 -5.50
C ASP A 73 2.31 -12.72 -5.70
N ALA A 74 1.15 -12.92 -6.33
CA ALA A 74 0.50 -14.22 -6.41
C ALA A 74 1.16 -15.18 -7.40
N ASP A 75 1.81 -14.67 -8.45
CA ASP A 75 2.59 -15.45 -9.42
C ASP A 75 4.11 -15.21 -9.28
N GLY A 76 4.51 -14.58 -8.17
CA GLY A 76 5.89 -14.36 -7.80
C GLY A 76 6.71 -15.64 -7.61
N ASN A 77 8.02 -15.47 -7.76
CA ASN A 77 9.01 -16.55 -7.61
C ASN A 77 9.67 -16.48 -6.23
N PRO A 78 9.32 -17.33 -5.27
CA PRO A 78 9.95 -17.36 -3.96
C PRO A 78 11.40 -17.84 -4.04
N GLN A 79 12.26 -17.25 -3.21
CA GLN A 79 13.65 -17.63 -3.00
C GLN A 79 13.71 -19.09 -2.54
N ASP A 80 14.39 -19.92 -3.34
CA ASP A 80 14.51 -21.38 -3.15
C ASP A 80 13.17 -22.13 -3.07
N GLY A 81 12.09 -21.55 -3.58
CA GLY A 81 10.77 -22.16 -3.65
C GLY A 81 10.35 -22.53 -5.07
N VAL A 82 9.07 -22.84 -5.24
CA VAL A 82 8.49 -23.19 -6.54
C VAL A 82 8.18 -21.91 -7.31
N ALA A 83 8.77 -21.73 -8.49
CA ALA A 83 8.47 -20.61 -9.36
C ALA A 83 6.95 -20.52 -9.63
N GLY A 84 6.38 -19.31 -9.55
CA GLY A 84 4.95 -19.06 -9.74
C GLY A 84 4.05 -19.48 -8.58
N SER A 85 4.58 -19.90 -7.43
CA SER A 85 3.75 -20.25 -6.26
C SER A 85 3.37 -19.06 -5.38
N GLY A 86 3.76 -17.85 -5.79
CA GLY A 86 3.58 -16.62 -5.05
C GLY A 86 4.70 -16.35 -4.05
N ALA A 87 5.01 -15.07 -3.88
CA ALA A 87 6.09 -14.60 -3.02
C ALA A 87 5.77 -13.24 -2.41
N ALA A 88 6.20 -13.06 -1.16
CA ALA A 88 6.29 -11.76 -0.53
C ALA A 88 7.35 -10.91 -1.24
N THR A 89 7.06 -9.62 -1.38
CA THR A 89 7.97 -8.63 -1.94
C THR A 89 7.77 -7.27 -1.26
N GLN A 90 8.86 -6.59 -0.93
CA GLN A 90 8.87 -5.15 -0.57
C GLN A 90 9.09 -4.28 -1.81
N ILE A 91 9.64 -4.87 -2.87
CA ILE A 91 9.67 -4.27 -4.20
C ILE A 91 8.31 -4.56 -4.83
N GLY A 92 7.39 -3.59 -4.80
CA GLY A 92 6.01 -3.78 -5.26
C GLY A 92 5.96 -4.58 -6.57
N GLY A 93 5.12 -5.63 -6.59
CA GLY A 93 5.06 -6.69 -7.61
C GLY A 93 5.09 -6.20 -9.05
N ASP A 94 5.52 -7.09 -9.95
CA ASP A 94 5.34 -6.93 -11.39
C ASP A 94 3.85 -6.89 -11.75
N ALA A 95 3.56 -6.64 -13.01
CA ALA A 95 2.24 -6.29 -13.52
C ALA A 95 1.09 -7.15 -12.94
N GLN A 96 0.26 -6.51 -12.10
CA GLN A 96 -0.96 -7.01 -11.44
C GLN A 96 -1.47 -8.38 -11.90
N ALA A 97 -0.97 -9.45 -11.29
CA ALA A 97 -1.62 -10.74 -11.37
C ALA A 97 -2.92 -10.72 -10.55
N VAL A 98 -3.89 -11.55 -10.94
CA VAL A 98 -5.11 -11.73 -10.15
C VAL A 98 -4.72 -12.40 -8.82
N GLY A 99 -4.75 -11.63 -7.74
CA GLY A 99 -4.38 -12.13 -6.40
C GLY A 99 -3.31 -11.28 -5.71
N ASP A 100 -2.66 -10.37 -6.42
CA ASP A 100 -1.69 -9.45 -5.83
C ASP A 100 -2.36 -8.55 -4.81
N ILE A 101 -1.79 -8.49 -3.62
CA ILE A 101 -2.40 -7.76 -2.53
C ILE A 101 -1.38 -7.22 -1.54
N LEU A 102 -1.69 -6.08 -0.93
CA LEU A 102 -0.97 -5.63 0.26
C LEU A 102 -1.22 -6.66 1.38
N LEU A 103 -0.15 -7.26 1.88
CA LEU A 103 -0.23 -8.34 2.86
C LEU A 103 -0.18 -7.78 4.29
N GLY A 104 0.70 -6.81 4.53
CA GLY A 104 0.89 -6.21 5.85
C GLY A 104 2.24 -5.51 5.99
N SER A 105 2.87 -5.65 7.16
CA SER A 105 4.18 -5.07 7.47
C SER A 105 5.20 -6.12 7.88
N CYS A 106 6.43 -5.95 7.41
CA CYS A 106 7.56 -6.78 7.81
C CYS A 106 7.89 -6.54 9.29
N VAL A 107 8.12 -7.61 10.05
CA VAL A 107 8.34 -7.54 11.51
C VAL A 107 9.82 -7.59 11.88
N VAL A 108 10.67 -8.03 10.96
CA VAL A 108 12.11 -8.16 11.19
C VAL A 108 12.82 -8.09 9.85
N ASP A 109 14.01 -7.49 9.82
CA ASP A 109 14.88 -7.51 8.64
C ASP A 109 15.09 -8.95 8.13
N ALA A 110 15.07 -9.13 6.82
CA ALA A 110 15.42 -10.38 6.18
C ALA A 110 16.47 -10.14 5.09
N ALA A 111 17.55 -10.92 5.10
CA ALA A 111 18.58 -10.85 4.08
C ALA A 111 18.06 -11.42 2.75
N ALA A 112 18.70 -11.06 1.63
CA ALA A 112 18.31 -11.55 0.30
C ALA A 112 18.24 -13.09 0.23
N ALA A 113 19.19 -13.77 0.87
CA ALA A 113 19.27 -15.23 0.90
C ALA A 113 18.25 -15.92 1.82
N ASP A 114 17.53 -15.19 2.69
CA ASP A 114 16.49 -15.80 3.51
C ASP A 114 15.33 -16.26 2.61
N THR A 115 14.73 -17.40 2.92
CA THR A 115 13.65 -17.98 2.11
C THR A 115 12.27 -17.45 2.51
N CYS A 116 12.16 -16.83 3.69
CA CYS A 116 10.91 -16.24 4.17
C CYS A 116 11.14 -14.89 4.85
N SER A 117 10.06 -14.11 4.96
CA SER A 117 9.98 -12.93 5.83
C SER A 117 8.82 -13.09 6.80
N TYR A 118 8.93 -12.49 8.00
CA TYR A 118 7.86 -12.51 8.99
C TYR A 118 6.97 -11.29 8.82
N ILE A 119 5.72 -11.50 8.41
CA ILE A 119 4.77 -10.43 8.12
C ILE A 119 3.63 -10.43 9.11
N LYS A 120 3.37 -9.27 9.71
CA LYS A 120 2.13 -9.03 10.45
C LYS A 120 1.03 -8.72 9.44
N ILE A 121 0.18 -9.71 9.16
CA ILE A 121 -0.89 -9.60 8.16
C ILE A 121 -1.97 -8.62 8.59
N ASN A 122 -2.59 -7.93 7.63
CA ASN A 122 -3.59 -6.88 7.82
C ASN A 122 -3.18 -5.73 8.75
N LYS A 123 -1.94 -5.74 9.26
CA LYS A 123 -1.29 -4.56 9.79
C LYS A 123 -0.72 -3.79 8.61
N PHE A 124 -1.65 -3.28 7.82
CA PHE A 124 -1.44 -2.07 7.07
C PHE A 124 -1.16 -1.04 8.13
N ASP A 125 0.04 -0.49 8.14
CA ASP A 125 0.33 0.59 9.05
C ASP A 125 -0.81 1.62 8.91
N PRO A 126 -1.67 1.81 9.92
CA PRO A 126 -2.82 2.71 9.83
C PRO A 126 -2.36 4.16 9.93
N ARG A 127 -1.15 4.44 9.45
CA ARG A 127 -0.76 5.71 8.88
C ARG A 127 -1.82 6.06 7.79
N ILE A 128 -3.06 6.51 8.08
CA ILE A 128 -3.31 7.95 8.22
C ILE A 128 -2.01 8.55 8.74
N PRO A 129 -1.09 8.99 7.86
CA PRO A 129 0.31 9.15 8.20
C PRO A 129 0.36 9.79 9.58
N THR A 130 0.85 9.03 10.57
CA THR A 130 0.80 9.48 11.96
C THR A 130 1.80 10.61 11.99
N PHE A 131 1.29 11.81 11.70
CA PHE A 131 2.04 13.05 11.64
C PHE A 131 2.46 13.34 13.08
N ALA A 132 3.50 12.66 13.55
CA ALA A 132 4.09 12.92 14.84
C ALA A 132 4.41 14.42 14.87
N GLY A 133 3.73 15.16 15.77
CA GLY A 133 3.92 16.57 16.07
C GLY A 133 4.34 17.48 14.89
N ALA A 134 3.41 18.28 14.36
CA ALA A 134 3.68 19.37 13.42
C ALA A 134 4.18 18.99 11.99
N ALA A 135 4.23 17.71 11.60
CA ALA A 135 4.67 17.27 10.28
C ALA A 135 3.66 17.47 9.11
N ARG A 136 2.71 18.40 9.22
CA ARG A 136 1.83 18.79 8.11
C ARG A 136 2.13 20.22 7.70
N ILE A 137 2.39 20.41 6.42
CA ILE A 137 2.75 21.70 5.85
C ILE A 137 1.61 22.14 4.94
N THR A 138 0.93 23.23 5.32
CA THR A 138 -0.08 23.84 4.46
C THR A 138 0.58 24.43 3.23
N LYS A 139 0.09 24.05 2.06
CA LYS A 139 0.52 24.59 0.77
C LYS A 139 -0.67 25.30 0.11
N ALA A 140 -0.56 26.63 0.05
CA ALA A 140 -1.52 27.51 -0.62
C ALA A 140 -1.00 27.98 -2.00
N ALA A 141 0.05 27.34 -2.52
CA ALA A 141 0.66 27.58 -3.82
C ALA A 141 1.55 26.38 -4.19
N ASN A 142 1.97 26.35 -5.45
CA ASN A 142 2.91 25.36 -5.96
C ASN A 142 4.19 25.35 -5.14
N ALA A 143 4.75 24.16 -4.90
CA ALA A 143 5.96 24.03 -4.12
C ALA A 143 6.77 22.79 -4.50
N ASN A 144 8.08 22.90 -4.34
CA ASN A 144 9.01 21.79 -4.40
C ASN A 144 9.14 21.21 -2.99
N ALA A 145 8.96 19.90 -2.87
CA ALA A 145 9.19 19.18 -1.63
C ALA A 145 10.70 19.07 -1.36
N ALA A 146 11.13 19.40 -0.15
CA ALA A 146 12.53 19.25 0.24
C ALA A 146 12.79 17.83 0.77
N VAL A 147 13.98 17.28 0.54
CA VAL A 147 14.39 15.99 1.11
C VAL A 147 14.31 15.97 2.64
N THR A 148 14.53 17.11 3.29
CA THR A 148 14.38 17.29 4.74
C THR A 148 12.94 17.26 5.23
N GLU A 149 11.98 17.36 4.32
CA GLU A 149 10.53 17.27 4.58
C GLU A 149 10.01 15.85 4.32
N SER A 150 10.88 14.84 4.19
CA SER A 150 10.45 13.44 4.15
C SER A 150 9.62 13.09 5.39
N GLY A 151 8.51 12.37 5.18
CA GLY A 151 7.53 11.98 6.18
C GLY A 151 6.40 12.99 6.42
N VAL A 152 6.40 14.15 5.73
CA VAL A 152 5.36 15.17 5.92
C VAL A 152 4.10 14.94 5.06
N CYS A 153 2.98 15.51 5.50
CA CYS A 153 1.83 15.83 4.63
C CYS A 153 1.97 17.22 4.05
N TYR A 154 1.74 17.37 2.76
CA TYR A 154 1.36 18.65 2.18
C TYR A 154 -0.15 18.77 2.13
N ASP A 155 -0.66 19.74 2.88
CA ASP A 155 -2.08 20.07 2.92
C ASP A 155 -2.34 21.14 1.86
N CYS A 156 -2.72 20.69 0.68
CA CYS A 156 -3.06 21.56 -0.44
C CYS A 156 -4.46 22.13 -0.20
N THR A 157 -4.56 23.44 -0.02
CA THR A 157 -5.81 24.12 0.38
C THR A 157 -6.47 24.92 -0.74
N VAL A 158 -5.75 25.16 -1.83
CA VAL A 158 -6.22 25.99 -2.94
C VAL A 158 -6.16 25.23 -4.26
N ASP A 159 -6.85 25.77 -5.25
CA ASP A 159 -6.91 25.21 -6.59
C ASP A 159 -5.56 25.30 -7.33
N THR A 160 -5.33 24.37 -8.24
CA THR A 160 -4.14 24.31 -9.12
C THR A 160 -2.81 24.16 -8.39
N VAL A 161 -2.81 23.65 -7.15
CA VAL A 161 -1.57 23.39 -6.43
C VAL A 161 -0.86 22.19 -7.02
N VAL A 162 0.40 22.40 -7.39
CA VAL A 162 1.33 21.36 -7.82
C VAL A 162 2.42 21.17 -6.76
N ILE A 163 2.57 19.95 -6.24
CA ILE A 163 3.68 19.57 -5.38
C ILE A 163 4.69 18.76 -6.17
N THR A 164 5.88 19.31 -6.41
CA THR A 164 6.96 18.60 -7.12
C THR A 164 7.83 17.85 -6.11
N LEU A 165 7.89 16.52 -6.21
CA LEU A 165 8.73 15.69 -5.36
C LEU A 165 10.23 15.90 -5.70
N PRO A 166 11.15 15.71 -4.75
CA PRO A 166 12.59 15.80 -5.02
C PRO A 166 13.06 14.63 -5.89
N ALA A 167 14.36 14.56 -6.16
CA ALA A 167 14.95 13.39 -6.80
C ALA A 167 14.75 12.15 -5.92
N THR A 168 14.45 11.00 -6.55
CA THR A 168 14.27 9.74 -5.80
C THR A 168 15.52 9.38 -4.99
N ALA A 169 15.31 8.98 -3.73
CA ALA A 169 16.34 8.42 -2.86
C ALA A 169 15.68 7.45 -1.88
N VAL A 170 16.31 6.30 -1.62
CA VAL A 170 15.73 5.24 -0.77
C VAL A 170 15.30 5.82 0.58
N GLY A 171 14.05 5.54 0.97
CA GLY A 171 13.52 5.92 2.28
C GLY A 171 12.91 7.32 2.35
N LEU A 172 12.84 8.07 1.23
CA LEU A 172 12.02 9.29 1.18
C LEU A 172 10.53 8.93 1.11
N GLU A 173 9.71 9.64 1.88
CA GLU A 173 8.27 9.48 1.92
C GLU A 173 7.58 10.83 1.86
N PHE A 174 6.55 10.98 1.04
CA PHE A 174 5.78 12.22 0.95
C PHE A 174 4.30 11.92 0.82
N THR A 175 3.47 12.67 1.54
CA THR A 175 2.02 12.63 1.36
C THR A 175 1.54 13.95 0.80
N VAL A 176 0.70 13.90 -0.24
CA VAL A 176 -0.01 15.07 -0.77
C VAL A 176 -1.49 14.87 -0.55
N MET A 177 -2.13 15.82 0.13
CA MET A 177 -3.55 15.76 0.49
C MET A 177 -4.30 16.97 -0.05
N ASN A 178 -5.43 16.70 -0.71
CA ASN A 178 -6.40 17.73 -1.04
C ASN A 178 -7.26 18.02 0.21
N THR A 179 -7.09 19.20 0.79
CA THR A 179 -7.81 19.63 2.00
C THR A 179 -8.89 20.69 1.71
N ALA A 180 -9.02 21.09 0.45
CA ALA A 180 -10.07 21.98 0.00
C ALA A 180 -11.45 21.34 0.16
N ALA A 181 -12.52 22.14 0.00
CA ALA A 181 -13.87 21.61 -0.04
C ALA A 181 -14.06 20.65 -1.23
N ASP A 182 -15.02 19.74 -1.11
CA ASP A 182 -15.37 18.81 -2.18
C ASP A 182 -15.62 19.57 -3.49
N GLY A 183 -14.98 19.13 -4.56
CA GLY A 183 -15.12 19.78 -5.87
C GLY A 183 -14.33 21.07 -6.09
N ALA A 184 -13.63 21.60 -5.06
CA ALA A 184 -13.14 22.98 -5.10
C ALA A 184 -11.73 23.13 -5.72
N ALA A 185 -10.84 22.16 -5.53
CA ALA A 185 -9.44 22.28 -5.92
C ALA A 185 -8.96 21.08 -6.75
N LEU A 186 -8.25 21.38 -7.84
CA LEU A 186 -7.33 20.45 -8.48
C LEU A 186 -6.02 20.46 -7.68
N VAL A 187 -5.57 19.28 -7.27
CA VAL A 187 -4.26 19.09 -6.63
C VAL A 187 -3.47 18.08 -7.44
N GLU A 188 -2.22 18.42 -7.73
CA GLU A 188 -1.34 17.60 -8.55
C GLU A 188 -0.03 17.28 -7.83
N VAL A 189 0.49 16.10 -8.11
CA VAL A 189 1.84 15.68 -7.72
C VAL A 189 2.66 15.56 -8.99
N ASP A 190 3.81 16.22 -8.99
CA ASP A 190 4.76 16.25 -10.08
C ASP A 190 6.06 15.56 -9.66
N PHE A 191 6.75 14.99 -10.63
CA PHE A 191 8.01 14.26 -10.42
C PHE A 191 9.13 14.96 -11.18
N GLN A 192 10.38 14.75 -10.77
CA GLN A 192 11.50 15.28 -11.56
C GLN A 192 11.50 14.69 -12.97
N ALA A 193 12.19 15.34 -13.90
CA ALA A 193 12.20 14.94 -15.31
C ALA A 193 12.73 13.51 -15.58
N VAL A 194 13.42 12.91 -14.60
CA VAL A 194 13.97 11.54 -14.66
C VAL A 194 13.32 10.59 -13.67
N ASP A 195 12.37 11.08 -12.88
CA ASP A 195 11.62 10.29 -11.90
C ASP A 195 10.19 10.10 -12.39
N LYS A 196 9.56 9.01 -11.97
CA LYS A 196 8.15 8.73 -12.29
C LYS A 196 7.36 8.23 -11.11
N ASN A 197 6.05 8.28 -11.24
CA ASN A 197 5.16 7.41 -10.49
C ASN A 197 5.40 5.96 -10.93
N LEU A 198 5.79 5.10 -10.01
CA LEU A 198 6.04 3.67 -10.25
C LEU A 198 4.77 2.81 -10.10
N GLY A 199 3.62 3.45 -9.92
CA GLY A 199 2.33 2.80 -9.75
C GLY A 199 2.11 2.24 -8.35
N GLY A 200 0.92 1.65 -8.17
CA GLY A 200 0.46 1.06 -6.92
C GLY A 200 -1.00 1.43 -6.62
N LEU A 201 -1.66 0.59 -5.84
CA LEU A 201 -3.02 0.82 -5.32
C LEU A 201 -4.06 1.25 -6.38
N GLY A 202 -4.01 0.63 -7.56
CA GLY A 202 -4.96 0.88 -8.64
C GLY A 202 -4.56 1.96 -9.65
N ILE A 203 -3.33 2.48 -9.56
CA ILE A 203 -2.76 3.41 -10.54
C ILE A 203 -1.55 2.75 -11.20
N ALA A 204 -1.53 2.76 -12.54
CA ALA A 204 -0.41 2.25 -13.33
C ALA A 204 0.84 3.13 -13.18
N ALA A 205 2.02 2.59 -13.50
CA ALA A 205 3.22 3.40 -13.60
C ALA A 205 3.06 4.46 -14.70
N GLY A 206 3.51 5.68 -14.41
CA GLY A 206 3.56 6.79 -15.35
C GLY A 206 4.87 6.85 -16.13
N GLY A 207 4.94 7.76 -17.09
CA GLY A 207 6.21 8.16 -17.71
C GLY A 207 7.01 9.11 -16.82
N ASP A 208 8.28 9.33 -17.18
CA ASP A 208 9.15 10.26 -16.47
C ASP A 208 8.58 11.70 -16.52
N GLY A 209 8.57 12.38 -15.38
CA GLY A 209 8.00 13.72 -15.24
C GLY A 209 6.48 13.82 -15.48
N LYS A 210 5.74 12.71 -15.46
CA LYS A 210 4.28 12.69 -15.65
C LYS A 210 3.53 12.81 -14.34
N LYS A 211 2.59 13.75 -14.29
CA LYS A 211 1.87 14.08 -13.05
C LYS A 211 0.79 13.08 -12.66
N LEU A 212 0.42 13.14 -11.39
CA LEU A 212 -0.81 12.57 -10.85
C LEU A 212 -1.74 13.67 -10.36
N SER A 213 -3.01 13.62 -10.75
CA SER A 213 -3.97 14.69 -10.49
C SER A 213 -5.21 14.20 -9.77
N ASN A 214 -5.50 14.75 -8.58
CA ASN A 214 -6.81 14.65 -7.95
C ASN A 214 -7.72 15.72 -8.56
N THR A 215 -8.45 15.33 -9.60
CA THR A 215 -9.24 16.27 -10.41
C THR A 215 -10.37 16.88 -9.59
N LYS A 216 -10.74 18.15 -9.88
CA LYS A 216 -11.87 18.80 -9.21
C LYS A 216 -13.13 17.95 -9.19
N LEU A 217 -13.45 17.29 -10.30
CA LEU A 217 -14.69 16.54 -10.42
C LEU A 217 -14.77 15.37 -9.42
N THR A 218 -13.63 14.78 -9.08
CA THR A 218 -13.54 13.61 -8.20
C THR A 218 -13.05 13.95 -6.80
N ALA A 219 -12.48 15.14 -6.61
CA ALA A 219 -11.85 15.58 -5.38
C ALA A 219 -12.85 15.69 -4.23
N LYS A 220 -12.57 14.95 -3.16
CA LYS A 220 -13.21 15.11 -1.85
C LYS A 220 -12.19 15.58 -0.83
N LYS A 221 -12.67 16.32 0.17
CA LYS A 221 -11.84 16.77 1.28
C LYS A 221 -11.20 15.57 1.99
N GLY A 222 -9.88 15.60 2.06
CA GLY A 222 -9.07 14.54 2.67
C GLY A 222 -8.75 13.38 1.72
N ASP A 223 -8.96 13.53 0.42
CA ASP A 223 -8.31 12.70 -0.59
C ASP A 223 -6.80 12.92 -0.52
N PHE A 224 -6.03 11.83 -0.57
CA PHE A 224 -4.58 11.90 -0.45
C PHE A 224 -3.90 10.82 -1.24
N ILE A 225 -2.61 11.02 -1.48
CA ILE A 225 -1.72 10.02 -2.03
C ILE A 225 -0.38 10.12 -1.30
N THR A 226 0.13 8.96 -0.86
CA THR A 226 1.41 8.83 -0.18
C THR A 226 2.35 8.03 -1.05
N PHE A 227 3.57 8.52 -1.17
CA PHE A 227 4.63 7.90 -1.95
C PHE A 227 5.78 7.44 -1.07
N ALA A 228 6.41 6.33 -1.45
CA ALA A 228 7.71 5.91 -0.96
C ALA A 228 8.68 5.86 -2.15
N ALA A 229 9.84 6.52 -2.02
CA ALA A 229 10.88 6.55 -3.04
C ALA A 229 11.66 5.23 -3.07
N ASP A 230 11.96 4.76 -4.28
CA ASP A 230 12.74 3.54 -4.52
C ASP A 230 14.26 3.80 -4.61
N GLY A 231 14.67 5.07 -4.74
CA GLY A 231 16.06 5.49 -4.94
C GLY A 231 16.66 5.15 -6.30
N THR A 232 15.87 4.71 -7.28
CA THR A 232 16.34 4.34 -8.63
C THR A 232 15.51 5.02 -9.71
N ASP A 233 14.22 4.69 -9.82
CA ASP A 233 13.38 5.09 -10.94
C ASP A 233 12.26 6.08 -10.54
N GLY A 234 11.95 6.22 -9.24
CA GLY A 234 10.97 7.19 -8.77
C GLY A 234 10.23 6.79 -7.49
N TYR A 235 8.91 6.98 -7.52
CA TYR A 235 8.07 6.97 -6.33
C TYR A 235 6.92 5.96 -6.45
N ARG A 236 6.85 4.99 -5.54
CA ARG A 236 5.76 4.00 -5.43
C ARG A 236 4.62 4.55 -4.59
N ILE A 237 3.38 4.26 -4.98
CA ILE A 237 2.20 4.65 -4.21
C ILE A 237 2.05 3.70 -3.01
N LYS A 238 2.26 4.22 -1.81
CA LYS A 238 2.20 3.50 -0.53
C LYS A 238 0.79 3.51 0.07
N ALA A 239 0.07 4.60 -0.10
CA ALA A 239 -1.32 4.75 0.35
C ALA A 239 -2.06 5.74 -0.55
N ILE A 240 -3.34 5.51 -0.77
CA ILE A 240 -4.17 6.40 -1.58
C ILE A 240 -5.60 6.43 -1.05
N ARG A 241 -6.19 7.61 -1.15
CA ARG A 241 -7.63 7.84 -1.00
C ARG A 241 -8.09 8.81 -2.06
N GLY A 242 -9.26 8.53 -2.63
CA GLY A 242 -9.84 9.32 -3.70
C GLY A 242 -9.36 8.86 -5.07
N THR A 243 -9.87 9.50 -6.11
CA THR A 243 -9.49 9.21 -7.49
C THR A 243 -8.36 10.14 -7.90
N TRP A 244 -7.25 9.56 -8.36
CA TRP A 244 -6.11 10.28 -8.94
C TRP A 244 -5.88 9.79 -10.36
N ALA A 245 -5.78 10.72 -11.31
CA ALA A 245 -5.58 10.45 -12.71
C ALA A 245 -4.11 10.64 -13.09
N GLN A 246 -3.54 9.66 -13.79
CA GLN A 246 -2.20 9.76 -14.36
C GLN A 246 -2.25 10.63 -15.62
N GLU A 247 -1.31 11.56 -15.74
CA GLU A 247 -1.08 12.32 -16.97
C GLU A 247 -0.65 11.37 -18.10
N ALA A 248 -1.27 11.54 -19.28
CA ALA A 248 -0.99 10.75 -20.48
C ALA A 248 0.42 11.01 -21.04
#